data_AF-K1L3Y9-F1
#
_entry.id   AF-K1L3Y9-F1
#
_cell.length_a   1.000
_cell.length_b   1.000
_cell.length_c   1.000
_cell.angle_alpha   90.00
_cell.angle_beta   90.00
_cell.angle_gamma   90.00
#
_symmetry.space_group_name_H-M   'P 1'
#
loop_
_entity.id
_entity.type
_entity.pdbx_description
1 polymer ?
#
loop_
_entity_poly.entity_id
_entity_poly.type
_entity_poly.pdbx_seq_one_letter_code
_entity_poly.pdbx_strand_id
1 'polypeptide(L)'
;MHTKLQAVVDTMELYQATFPEDACIIVASNEEVVGYLPGKFIDLKINVGLKMVDFRGTVTERALTTKRFLREEKGPERFGFAYISSAQPIFDGADIIGVVSATISNKKMDSMRQLATELSSAVEEMTATNEELTAASMDVSNRLDGLVTSTEMMTADIGEINQMVELVKGIASKSQILGLNASIEAARSGEHGRGFAVVAKEIQKMAQNSKDSAEKIAAQLTKIRTSIEEVNGSTSQIAAFTEQFATSMHELNDAYGNVNSTAEKLLDISEIKS
;
A
#
# COMPACT_ATOMS: atom_id res chain seq x y z
N MET A 1 -13.88 21.51 60.27
CA MET A 1 -13.16 21.25 59.01
C MET A 1 -11.97 22.21 58.92
N HIS A 2 -10.80 21.74 58.48
CA HIS A 2 -9.57 22.53 58.44
C HIS A 2 -9.62 23.63 57.36
N THR A 3 -9.15 24.85 57.63
CA THR A 3 -9.32 26.01 56.72
C THR A 3 -8.72 25.78 55.32
N LYS A 4 -7.52 25.19 55.23
CA LYS A 4 -6.90 24.84 53.94
C LYS A 4 -7.69 23.77 53.17
N LEU A 5 -8.29 22.80 53.87
CA LEU A 5 -9.11 21.76 53.24
C LEU A 5 -10.42 22.36 52.71
N GLN A 6 -11.04 23.27 53.47
CA GLN A 6 -12.22 24.03 53.04
C GLN A 6 -11.93 24.86 51.79
N ALA A 7 -10.80 25.56 51.76
CA ALA A 7 -10.42 26.33 50.57
C ALA A 7 -10.33 25.44 49.31
N VAL A 8 -9.80 24.22 49.42
CA VAL A 8 -9.75 23.27 48.28
C VAL A 8 -11.14 22.85 47.83
N VAL A 9 -12.06 22.59 48.76
CA VAL A 9 -13.47 22.27 48.46
C VAL A 9 -14.16 23.46 47.77
N ASP A 10 -14.00 24.67 48.31
CA ASP A 10 -14.64 25.88 47.79
C ASP A 10 -14.15 26.22 46.37
N THR A 11 -12.93 25.82 46.00
CA THR A 11 -12.34 26.09 44.68
C THR A 11 -12.32 24.87 43.76
N MET A 12 -12.94 23.73 44.13
CA MET A 12 -12.80 22.49 43.35
C MET A 12 -13.36 22.58 41.92
N GLU A 13 -14.37 23.42 41.70
CA GLU A 13 -14.92 23.71 40.36
C GLU A 13 -13.88 24.38 39.45
N LEU A 14 -13.07 25.30 40.01
CA LEU A 14 -11.98 25.93 39.27
C LEU A 14 -10.94 24.88 38.87
N TYR A 15 -10.59 23.96 39.77
CA TYR A 15 -9.66 22.88 39.46
C TYR A 15 -10.21 21.97 38.36
N GLN A 16 -11.47 21.53 38.47
CA GLN A 16 -12.11 20.68 37.45
C GLN A 16 -12.10 21.36 36.07
N ALA A 17 -12.36 22.66 36.01
CA ALA A 17 -12.36 23.43 34.77
C ALA A 17 -10.97 23.52 34.09
N THR A 18 -9.88 23.23 34.80
CA THR A 18 -8.53 23.20 34.21
C THR A 18 -8.18 21.86 33.56
N PHE A 19 -8.96 20.79 33.81
CA PHE A 19 -8.72 19.51 33.17
C PHE A 19 -9.15 19.56 31.69
N PRO A 20 -8.29 19.10 30.76
CA PRO A 20 -8.65 19.02 29.34
C PRO A 20 -9.68 17.91 29.06
N GLU A 21 -9.77 16.93 29.95
CA GLU A 21 -10.72 15.81 29.90
C GLU A 21 -11.75 15.92 31.01
N ASP A 22 -12.85 15.17 30.85
CA ASP A 22 -13.86 15.07 31.90
C ASP A 22 -13.27 14.47 33.18
N ALA A 23 -13.33 15.22 34.27
CA ALA A 23 -12.69 14.89 35.53
C ALA A 23 -13.71 14.84 36.67
N CYS A 24 -13.67 13.77 37.45
CA CYS A 24 -14.39 13.67 38.70
C CYS A 24 -13.42 13.98 39.85
N ILE A 25 -13.77 14.94 40.71
CA ILE A 25 -12.91 15.36 41.84
C ILE A 25 -13.55 14.92 43.15
N ILE A 26 -12.72 14.31 44.02
CA ILE A 26 -13.06 13.97 45.40
C ILE A 26 -12.08 14.68 46.30
N VAL A 27 -12.59 15.39 47.31
CA VAL A 27 -11.79 15.96 48.39
C VAL A 27 -12.20 15.25 49.67
N ALA A 28 -11.25 14.65 50.36
CA ALA A 28 -11.49 13.94 51.61
C ALA A 28 -10.60 14.47 52.72
N SER A 29 -11.14 14.49 53.94
CA SER A 29 -10.36 14.59 55.17
C SER A 29 -9.70 13.24 55.49
N ASN A 30 -9.00 13.15 56.61
CA ASN A 30 -8.44 11.87 57.08
C ASN A 30 -9.53 10.84 57.46
N GLU A 31 -10.79 11.27 57.64
CA GLU A 31 -11.87 10.40 58.12
C GLU A 31 -12.97 10.16 57.09
N GLU A 32 -13.32 11.18 56.30
CA GLU A 32 -14.47 11.16 55.38
C GLU A 32 -14.33 12.12 54.20
N VAL A 33 -15.12 11.86 53.16
CA VAL A 33 -15.28 12.75 51.99
C VAL A 33 -15.93 14.04 52.42
N VAL A 34 -15.29 15.18 52.11
CA VAL A 34 -15.76 16.53 52.45
C VAL A 34 -16.16 17.34 51.22
N GLY A 35 -15.78 16.90 50.01
CA GLY A 35 -16.17 17.51 48.75
C GLY A 35 -16.25 16.47 47.64
N TYR A 36 -17.25 16.60 46.78
CA TYR A 36 -17.43 15.75 45.60
C TYR A 36 -17.92 16.60 44.44
N LEU A 37 -17.22 16.53 43.32
CA LEU A 37 -17.61 17.19 42.08
C LEU A 37 -17.61 16.16 40.94
N PRO A 38 -18.79 15.73 40.46
CA PRO A 38 -18.87 14.74 39.38
C PRO A 38 -18.39 15.34 38.06
N GLY A 39 -17.82 14.49 37.21
CA GLY A 39 -17.65 14.79 35.79
C GLY A 39 -18.99 14.67 35.04
N LYS A 40 -19.03 15.18 33.81
CA LYS A 40 -20.18 15.06 32.89
C LYS A 40 -20.49 13.61 32.51
N PHE A 41 -19.44 12.80 32.37
CA PHE A 41 -19.49 11.39 32.01
C PHE A 41 -18.97 10.49 33.13
N ILE A 42 -18.14 11.02 34.03
CA ILE A 42 -17.60 10.30 35.19
C ILE A 42 -18.32 10.75 36.46
N ASP A 43 -19.43 10.07 36.76
CA ASP A 43 -20.14 10.26 38.02
C ASP A 43 -20.05 8.98 38.87
N LEU A 44 -19.18 9.02 39.87
CA LEU A 44 -18.93 7.94 40.82
C LEU A 44 -20.01 7.83 41.90
N LYS A 45 -21.02 8.73 41.89
CA LYS A 45 -22.14 8.78 42.84
C LYS A 45 -21.69 8.78 44.31
N ILE A 46 -20.61 9.50 44.62
CA ILE A 46 -20.07 9.60 45.98
C ILE A 46 -20.88 10.62 46.78
N ASN A 47 -21.25 10.23 48.01
CA ASN A 47 -21.89 11.13 48.95
C ASN A 47 -20.86 11.81 49.86
N VAL A 48 -21.04 13.11 50.12
CA VAL A 48 -20.28 13.81 51.18
C VAL A 48 -20.61 13.16 52.53
N GLY A 49 -19.57 12.92 53.35
CA GLY A 49 -19.65 12.17 54.60
C GLY A 49 -19.34 10.67 54.47
N LEU A 50 -19.13 10.14 53.26
CA LEU A 50 -18.68 8.76 53.06
C LEU A 50 -17.31 8.54 53.73
N LYS A 51 -17.16 7.46 54.50
CA LYS A 51 -15.96 7.24 55.33
C LYS A 51 -14.78 6.76 54.50
N MET A 52 -13.57 7.19 54.88
CA MET A 52 -12.33 6.79 54.20
C MET A 52 -12.05 5.28 54.27
N VAL A 53 -12.68 4.56 55.20
CA VAL A 53 -12.63 3.09 55.26
C VAL A 53 -13.19 2.43 53.99
N ASP A 54 -14.14 3.07 53.31
CA ASP A 54 -14.76 2.56 52.08
C ASP A 54 -13.88 2.79 50.84
N PHE A 55 -12.80 3.56 51.00
CA PHE A 55 -11.80 3.85 49.96
C PHE A 55 -10.55 2.96 50.05
N ARG A 56 -10.53 1.94 50.92
CA ARG A 56 -9.37 1.04 51.07
C ARG A 56 -8.87 0.50 49.74
N GLY A 57 -7.55 0.61 49.53
CA GLY A 57 -6.89 0.12 48.32
C GLY A 57 -7.07 1.01 47.08
N THR A 58 -7.82 2.11 47.19
CA THR A 58 -7.86 3.14 46.13
C THR A 58 -6.61 4.01 46.16
N VAL A 59 -6.35 4.70 45.05
CA VAL A 59 -5.28 5.70 44.96
C VAL A 59 -5.48 6.81 46.00
N THR A 60 -6.73 7.23 46.25
CA THR A 60 -7.10 8.24 47.24
C THR A 60 -6.68 7.86 48.66
N GLU A 61 -7.02 6.65 49.13
CA GLU A 61 -6.63 6.18 50.47
C GLU A 61 -5.11 5.95 50.56
N ARG A 62 -4.52 5.33 49.55
CA ARG A 62 -3.07 5.06 49.56
C ARG A 62 -2.24 6.33 49.53
N ALA A 63 -2.69 7.40 48.87
CA ALA A 63 -2.00 8.69 48.89
C ALA A 63 -2.00 9.29 50.30
N LEU A 64 -3.12 9.20 51.03
CA LEU A 64 -3.19 9.60 52.44
C LEU A 64 -2.21 8.79 53.31
N THR A 65 -2.21 7.47 53.16
CA THR A 65 -1.39 6.57 53.98
C THR A 65 0.11 6.71 53.66
N THR A 66 0.48 6.85 52.38
CA THR A 66 1.88 6.96 51.94
C THR A 66 2.43 8.38 51.98
N LYS A 67 1.56 9.39 52.14
CA LYS A 67 1.89 10.82 52.11
C LYS A 67 2.60 11.25 50.83
N ARG A 68 2.29 10.61 49.70
CA ARG A 68 2.87 10.92 48.39
C ARG A 68 1.77 11.09 47.35
N PHE A 69 2.10 11.86 46.32
CA PHE A 69 1.33 11.83 45.09
C PHE A 69 1.33 10.41 44.53
N LEU A 70 0.15 9.93 44.15
CA LEU A 70 0.00 8.66 43.46
C LEU A 70 -0.85 8.87 42.22
N ARG A 71 -0.49 8.19 41.14
CA ARG A 71 -1.27 8.12 39.90
C ARG A 71 -1.26 6.69 39.41
N GLU A 72 -2.43 6.13 39.14
CA GLU A 72 -2.56 4.78 38.60
C GLU A 72 -3.61 4.75 37.50
N GLU A 73 -3.28 4.02 36.44
CA GLU A 73 -4.25 3.54 35.44
C GLU A 73 -4.99 2.34 36.04
N LYS A 74 -6.30 2.31 35.87
CA LYS A 74 -7.16 1.21 36.28
C LYS A 74 -8.01 0.79 35.08
N GLY A 75 -8.15 -0.52 34.92
CA GLY A 75 -9.04 -1.10 33.93
C GLY A 75 -10.51 -0.85 34.23
N PRO A 76 -11.40 -1.39 33.38
CA PRO A 76 -12.84 -1.19 33.49
C PRO A 76 -13.49 -1.95 34.66
N GLU A 77 -12.75 -2.70 35.47
CA GLU A 77 -13.31 -3.66 36.43
C GLU A 77 -14.18 -2.99 37.51
N ARG A 78 -13.86 -1.74 37.88
CA ARG A 78 -14.55 -1.03 38.96
C ARG A 78 -15.69 -0.14 38.48
N PHE A 79 -15.55 0.49 37.32
CA PHE A 79 -16.49 1.52 36.84
C PHE A 79 -17.05 1.26 35.43
N GLY A 80 -16.69 0.14 34.80
CA GLY A 80 -17.13 -0.22 33.44
C GLY A 80 -16.35 0.48 32.32
N PHE A 81 -15.40 1.36 32.65
CA PHE A 81 -14.50 2.03 31.74
C PHE A 81 -13.12 2.18 32.37
N ALA A 82 -12.05 2.17 31.57
CA ALA A 82 -10.70 2.43 32.05
C ALA A 82 -10.53 3.90 32.43
N TYR A 83 -9.81 4.15 33.52
CA TYR A 83 -9.64 5.48 34.10
C TYR A 83 -8.27 5.65 34.72
N ILE A 84 -7.85 6.91 34.81
CA ILE A 84 -6.66 7.31 35.54
C ILE A 84 -7.14 7.98 36.81
N SER A 85 -6.75 7.42 37.95
CA SER A 85 -6.98 8.04 39.25
C SER A 85 -5.67 8.60 39.76
N SER A 86 -5.68 9.88 40.12
CA SER A 86 -4.56 10.57 40.74
C SER A 86 -5.00 11.12 42.08
N ALA A 87 -4.12 11.10 43.07
CA ALA A 87 -4.40 11.61 44.40
C ALA A 87 -3.20 12.37 44.95
N GLN A 88 -3.45 13.58 45.42
CA GLN A 88 -2.50 14.50 46.00
C GLN A 88 -2.86 14.74 47.47
N PRO A 89 -2.02 14.31 48.41
CA PRO A 89 -2.16 14.66 49.81
C PRO A 89 -2.10 16.17 50.02
N ILE A 90 -2.97 16.67 50.89
CA ILE A 90 -3.05 18.07 51.29
C ILE A 90 -2.39 18.18 52.67
N PHE A 91 -1.41 19.07 52.78
CA PHE A 91 -0.63 19.27 54.00
C PHE A 91 -0.90 20.64 54.64
N ASP A 92 -0.88 20.67 55.97
CA ASP A 92 -0.59 21.89 56.73
C ASP A 92 0.65 21.67 57.60
N GLY A 93 1.76 22.33 57.23
CA GLY A 93 3.06 22.03 57.82
C GLY A 93 3.47 20.57 57.54
N ALA A 94 3.73 19.82 58.61
CA ALA A 94 4.09 18.39 58.53
C ALA A 94 2.86 17.46 58.59
N ASP A 95 1.69 18.01 58.92
CA ASP A 95 0.47 17.24 59.13
C ASP A 95 -0.32 17.10 57.82
N ILE A 96 -0.77 15.88 57.57
CA ILE A 96 -1.69 15.60 56.47
C ILE A 96 -3.11 15.91 56.96
N ILE A 97 -3.78 16.82 56.25
CA ILE A 97 -5.11 17.30 56.63
C ILE A 97 -6.21 16.75 55.72
N GLY A 98 -5.83 16.11 54.62
CA GLY A 98 -6.74 15.48 53.68
C GLY A 98 -6.04 15.10 52.37
N VAL A 99 -6.85 14.79 51.36
CA VAL A 99 -6.41 14.42 50.01
C VAL A 99 -7.40 15.00 49.00
N VAL A 100 -6.86 15.46 47.88
CA VAL A 100 -7.65 15.71 46.67
C VAL A 100 -7.31 14.62 45.67
N SER A 101 -8.31 13.98 45.11
CA SER A 101 -8.14 13.02 44.04
C SER A 101 -8.97 13.39 42.83
N ALA A 102 -8.40 13.20 41.65
CA ALA A 102 -9.07 13.37 40.37
C ALA A 102 -9.08 12.05 39.62
N THR A 103 -10.24 11.70 39.09
CA THR A 103 -10.45 10.54 38.22
C THR A 103 -10.85 11.04 36.84
N ILE A 104 -10.04 10.72 35.83
CA ILE A 104 -10.28 11.06 34.42
C ILE A 104 -10.41 9.80 33.58
N SER A 105 -11.15 9.87 32.48
CA SER A 105 -11.34 8.72 31.58
C SER A 105 -10.08 8.46 30.79
N ASN A 106 -9.69 7.18 30.66
CA ASN A 106 -8.58 6.77 29.82
C ASN A 106 -8.99 6.52 28.36
N LYS A 107 -10.27 6.65 28.02
CA LYS A 107 -10.84 6.22 26.74
C LYS A 107 -10.10 6.76 25.52
N LYS A 108 -9.68 8.03 25.53
CA LYS A 108 -8.93 8.62 24.40
C LYS A 108 -7.53 8.04 24.26
N MET A 109 -6.82 7.79 25.36
CA MET A 109 -5.50 7.18 25.34
C MET A 109 -5.59 5.71 24.89
N ASP A 110 -6.59 4.97 25.36
CA ASP A 110 -6.83 3.59 24.90
C ASP A 110 -7.21 3.55 23.41
N SER A 111 -8.08 4.44 22.93
CA SER A 111 -8.38 4.55 21.51
C SER A 111 -7.14 4.93 20.69
N MET A 112 -6.26 5.79 21.21
CA MET A 112 -5.01 6.15 20.55
C MET A 112 -4.05 4.96 20.46
N ARG A 113 -3.90 4.18 21.53
CA ARG A 113 -3.11 2.93 21.54
C ARG A 113 -3.63 1.95 20.50
N GLN A 114 -4.94 1.71 20.50
CA GLN A 114 -5.58 0.80 19.57
C GLN A 114 -5.36 1.24 18.12
N LEU A 115 -5.64 2.51 17.80
CA LEU A 115 -5.43 3.05 16.45
C LEU A 115 -3.97 2.99 16.02
N ALA A 116 -3.03 3.20 16.94
CA ALA A 116 -1.60 3.10 16.64
C ALA A 116 -1.20 1.65 16.34
N THR A 117 -1.68 0.67 17.10
CA THR A 117 -1.45 -0.75 16.81
C THR A 117 -2.07 -1.17 15.47
N GLU A 118 -3.32 -0.77 15.20
CA GLU A 118 -3.98 -1.02 13.92
C GLU A 118 -3.20 -0.39 12.75
N LEU A 119 -2.68 0.82 12.95
CA LEU A 119 -1.86 1.50 11.95
C LEU A 119 -0.53 0.78 11.69
N SER A 120 0.17 0.33 12.73
CA SER A 120 1.41 -0.47 12.58
C SER A 120 1.15 -1.77 11.83
N SER A 121 0.10 -2.52 12.18
CA SER A 121 -0.25 -3.75 11.46
C SER A 121 -0.62 -3.49 9.99
N ALA A 122 -1.35 -2.41 9.71
CA ALA A 122 -1.64 -2.02 8.33
C ALA A 122 -0.36 -1.68 7.55
N VAL A 123 0.60 -0.99 8.17
CA VAL A 123 1.90 -0.70 7.53
C VAL A 123 2.70 -1.97 7.24
N GLU A 124 2.72 -2.95 8.15
CA GLU A 124 3.37 -4.25 7.90
C GLU A 124 2.77 -4.96 6.67
N GLU A 125 1.44 -5.01 6.57
CA GLU A 125 0.73 -5.60 5.42
C GLU A 125 1.01 -4.84 4.12
N MET A 126 1.00 -3.51 4.16
CA MET A 126 1.33 -2.65 3.02
C MET A 126 2.78 -2.84 2.57
N THR A 127 3.72 -3.01 3.50
CA THR A 127 5.14 -3.25 3.20
C THR A 127 5.31 -4.60 2.49
N ALA A 128 4.70 -5.67 3.01
CA ALA A 128 4.73 -6.98 2.38
C ALA A 128 4.15 -6.95 0.95
N THR A 129 3.00 -6.28 0.78
CA THR A 129 2.37 -6.11 -0.54
C THR A 129 3.27 -5.34 -1.51
N ASN A 130 4.01 -4.32 -1.03
CA ASN A 130 4.93 -3.53 -1.84
C ASN A 130 6.16 -4.34 -2.29
N GLU A 131 6.66 -5.24 -1.44
CA GLU A 131 7.73 -6.18 -1.80
C GLU A 131 7.27 -7.14 -2.91
N GLU A 132 6.05 -7.68 -2.80
CA GLU A 132 5.45 -8.53 -3.84
C GLU A 132 5.29 -7.78 -5.17
N LEU A 133 4.81 -6.53 -5.13
CA LEU A 133 4.69 -5.68 -6.32
C LEU A 133 6.05 -5.37 -6.95
N THR A 134 7.08 -5.14 -6.14
CA THR A 134 8.45 -4.91 -6.61
C THR A 134 8.98 -6.15 -7.33
N ALA A 135 8.78 -7.34 -6.77
CA ALA A 135 9.17 -8.59 -7.41
C ALA A 135 8.41 -8.83 -8.73
N ALA A 136 7.10 -8.56 -8.75
CA ALA A 136 6.29 -8.65 -9.97
C ALA A 136 6.76 -7.66 -11.04
N SER A 137 7.14 -6.44 -10.66
CA SER A 137 7.71 -5.45 -11.58
C SER A 137 9.01 -5.95 -12.23
N MET A 138 9.89 -6.58 -11.47
CA MET A 138 11.12 -7.18 -12.00
C MET A 138 10.83 -8.34 -12.96
N ASP A 139 9.83 -9.19 -12.67
CA ASP A 139 9.41 -10.26 -13.59
C ASP A 139 8.90 -9.68 -14.92
N VAL A 140 8.11 -8.59 -14.86
CA VAL A 140 7.65 -7.88 -16.07
C VAL A 140 8.84 -7.36 -16.88
N SER A 141 9.82 -6.70 -16.25
CA SER A 141 11.02 -6.23 -16.94
C SER A 141 11.78 -7.36 -17.66
N ASN A 142 11.97 -8.51 -16.99
CA ASN A 142 12.63 -9.67 -17.60
C ASN A 142 11.85 -10.24 -18.78
N ARG A 143 10.51 -10.28 -18.69
CA ARG A 143 9.66 -10.72 -19.81
C ARG A 143 9.72 -9.76 -21.00
N LEU A 144 9.82 -8.46 -20.75
CA LEU A 144 9.98 -7.46 -21.82
C LEU A 144 11.30 -7.65 -22.56
N ASP A 145 12.40 -7.95 -21.86
CA ASP A 145 13.68 -8.28 -22.49
C ASP A 145 13.60 -9.53 -23.38
N GLY A 146 12.89 -10.57 -22.90
CA GLY A 146 12.59 -11.76 -23.70
C GLY A 146 11.73 -11.47 -24.94
N LEU A 147 10.79 -10.53 -24.84
CA LEU A 147 9.98 -10.08 -25.98
C LEU A 147 10.83 -9.34 -27.00
N VAL A 148 11.70 -8.42 -26.57
CA VAL A 148 12.64 -7.72 -27.46
C VAL A 148 13.47 -8.73 -28.23
N THR A 149 14.11 -9.68 -27.54
CA THR A 149 14.91 -10.74 -28.18
C THR A 149 14.08 -11.55 -29.19
N SER A 150 12.85 -11.90 -28.85
CA SER A 150 11.95 -12.66 -29.74
C SER A 150 11.60 -11.88 -31.01
N THR A 151 11.31 -10.57 -30.88
CA THR A 151 10.99 -9.71 -32.03
C THR A 151 12.19 -9.46 -32.93
N GLU A 152 13.41 -9.40 -32.38
CA GLU A 152 14.65 -9.32 -33.14
C GLU A 152 14.87 -10.59 -33.98
N MET A 153 14.68 -11.77 -33.38
CA MET A 153 14.74 -13.05 -34.10
C MET A 153 13.70 -13.12 -35.22
N MET A 154 12.45 -12.74 -34.96
CA MET A 154 11.41 -12.71 -36.00
C MET A 154 11.76 -11.74 -37.14
N THR A 155 12.38 -10.61 -36.83
CA THR A 155 12.82 -9.64 -37.84
C THR A 155 13.94 -10.23 -38.71
N ALA A 156 14.87 -10.98 -38.12
CA ALA A 156 15.90 -11.70 -38.85
C ALA A 156 15.31 -12.78 -39.77
N ASP A 157 14.38 -13.60 -39.25
CA ASP A 157 13.68 -14.65 -40.02
C ASP A 157 12.93 -14.07 -41.23
N ILE A 158 12.24 -12.95 -41.05
CA ILE A 158 11.58 -12.24 -42.17
C ILE A 158 12.61 -11.79 -43.21
N GLY A 159 13.80 -11.36 -42.79
CA GLY A 159 14.91 -11.03 -43.66
C GLY A 159 15.34 -12.22 -44.52
N GLU A 160 15.52 -13.39 -43.92
CA GLU A 160 15.89 -14.62 -44.62
C GLU A 160 14.79 -15.07 -45.60
N ILE A 161 13.52 -15.05 -45.18
CA ILE A 161 12.40 -15.44 -46.05
C ILE A 161 12.30 -14.49 -47.25
N ASN A 162 12.53 -13.19 -47.06
CA ASN A 162 12.56 -12.24 -48.18
C ASN A 162 13.65 -12.59 -49.22
N GLN A 163 14.83 -13.05 -48.78
CA GLN A 163 15.87 -13.53 -49.71
C GLN A 163 15.40 -14.74 -50.51
N MET A 164 14.70 -15.69 -49.87
CA MET A 164 14.11 -16.84 -50.56
C MET A 164 13.02 -16.42 -51.56
N VAL A 165 12.18 -15.45 -51.21
CA VAL A 165 11.14 -14.90 -52.09
C VAL A 165 11.76 -14.25 -53.33
N GLU A 166 12.84 -13.48 -53.18
CA GLU A 166 13.56 -12.89 -54.31
C GLU A 166 14.23 -13.95 -55.19
N LEU A 167 14.78 -15.02 -54.60
CA LEU A 167 15.27 -16.17 -55.36
C LEU A 167 14.16 -16.83 -56.20
N VAL A 168 12.99 -17.05 -55.61
CA VAL A 168 11.83 -17.64 -56.31
C VAL A 168 11.35 -16.74 -57.45
N LYS A 169 11.29 -15.41 -57.25
CA LYS A 169 10.99 -14.45 -58.33
C LYS A 169 12.01 -14.51 -59.45
N GLY A 170 13.30 -14.65 -59.11
CA GLY A 170 14.38 -14.81 -60.07
C GLY A 170 14.25 -16.09 -60.90
N ILE A 171 13.92 -17.22 -60.26
CA ILE A 171 13.66 -18.51 -60.92
C ILE A 171 12.43 -18.40 -61.83
N ALA A 172 11.33 -17.83 -61.34
CA ALA A 172 10.12 -17.61 -62.12
C ALA A 172 10.39 -16.77 -63.38
N SER A 173 11.16 -15.67 -63.24
CA SER A 173 11.52 -14.81 -64.37
C SER A 173 12.39 -15.53 -65.41
N LYS A 174 13.35 -16.36 -64.98
CA LYS A 174 14.15 -17.18 -65.90
C LYS A 174 13.29 -18.23 -66.61
N SER A 175 12.40 -18.91 -65.89
CA SER A 175 11.46 -19.88 -66.46
C SER A 175 10.51 -19.24 -67.47
N GLN A 176 10.07 -18.00 -67.22
CA GLN A 176 9.25 -17.24 -68.16
C GLN A 176 9.98 -17.02 -69.50
N ILE A 177 11.26 -16.65 -69.45
CA ILE A 177 12.10 -16.46 -70.64
C ILE A 177 12.34 -17.80 -71.35
N LEU A 178 12.61 -18.87 -70.61
CA LEU A 178 12.77 -20.21 -71.18
C LEU A 178 11.51 -20.70 -71.89
N GLY A 179 10.34 -20.53 -71.27
CA GLY A 179 9.04 -20.86 -71.87
C GLY A 179 8.72 -20.01 -73.10
N LEU A 180 9.15 -18.75 -73.13
CA LEU A 180 9.05 -17.89 -74.30
C LEU A 180 9.95 -18.39 -75.45
N ASN A 181 11.22 -18.68 -75.17
CA ASN A 181 12.14 -19.22 -76.18
C ASN A 181 11.63 -20.55 -76.75
N ALA A 182 11.12 -21.43 -75.89
CA ALA A 182 10.53 -22.71 -76.31
C ALA A 182 9.27 -22.51 -77.17
N SER A 183 8.41 -21.54 -76.83
CA SER A 183 7.23 -21.20 -77.63
C SER A 183 7.60 -20.69 -79.03
N ILE A 184 8.66 -19.87 -79.13
CA ILE A 184 9.18 -19.36 -80.40
C ILE A 184 9.72 -20.51 -81.27
N GLU A 185 10.51 -21.42 -80.70
CA GLU A 185 11.09 -22.54 -81.45
C GLU A 185 10.03 -23.58 -81.86
N ALA A 186 9.01 -23.79 -81.01
CA ALA A 186 7.85 -24.60 -81.33
C ALA A 186 7.06 -24.02 -82.52
N ALA A 187 6.86 -22.69 -82.57
CA ALA A 187 6.23 -22.04 -83.71
C ALA A 187 7.07 -22.14 -84.99
N ARG A 188 8.40 -22.04 -84.87
CA ARG A 188 9.34 -22.20 -85.99
C ARG A 188 9.32 -23.60 -86.60
N SER A 189 9.09 -24.63 -85.78
CA SER A 189 9.03 -26.04 -86.20
C SER A 189 7.69 -26.42 -86.87
N GLY A 190 6.74 -25.48 -87.01
CA GLY A 190 5.47 -25.69 -87.71
C GLY A 190 4.62 -26.80 -87.10
N GLU A 191 4.12 -27.71 -87.94
CA GLU A 191 3.26 -28.83 -87.51
C GLU A 191 3.94 -29.75 -86.48
N HIS A 192 5.26 -29.97 -86.60
CA HIS A 192 6.01 -30.83 -85.67
C HIS A 192 6.19 -30.21 -84.27
N GLY A 193 6.01 -28.90 -84.12
CA GLY A 193 6.15 -28.17 -82.87
C GLY A 193 4.88 -28.03 -82.03
N ARG A 194 3.70 -28.47 -82.53
CA ARG A 194 2.40 -28.21 -81.85
C ARG A 194 2.34 -28.74 -80.41
N GLY A 195 2.90 -29.92 -80.15
CA GLY A 195 2.98 -30.48 -78.80
C GLY A 195 3.89 -29.67 -77.87
N PHE A 196 5.05 -29.25 -78.36
CA PHE A 196 5.99 -28.40 -77.61
C PHE A 196 5.43 -27.02 -77.31
N ALA A 197 4.61 -26.44 -78.20
CA ALA A 197 3.96 -25.15 -77.97
C ALA A 197 3.01 -25.19 -76.76
N VAL A 198 2.29 -26.31 -76.54
CA VAL A 198 1.40 -26.48 -75.37
C VAL A 198 2.22 -26.52 -74.09
N VAL A 199 3.31 -27.29 -74.06
CA VAL A 199 4.21 -27.39 -72.90
C VAL A 199 4.84 -26.03 -72.59
N ALA A 200 5.32 -25.31 -73.60
CA ALA A 200 5.93 -24.01 -73.43
C ALA A 200 4.96 -22.97 -72.85
N LYS A 201 3.68 -23.00 -73.25
CA LYS A 201 2.62 -22.16 -72.69
C LYS A 201 2.32 -22.51 -71.23
N GLU A 202 2.33 -23.79 -70.87
CA GLU A 202 2.14 -24.19 -69.48
C GLU A 202 3.31 -23.76 -68.59
N ILE A 203 4.55 -23.85 -69.08
CA ILE A 203 5.74 -23.33 -68.38
C ILE A 203 5.61 -21.82 -68.11
N GLN A 204 5.21 -21.04 -69.10
CA GLN A 204 4.96 -19.60 -68.92
C GLN A 204 3.88 -19.33 -67.87
N LYS A 205 2.78 -20.08 -67.91
CA LYS A 205 1.70 -19.94 -66.93
C LYS A 205 2.18 -20.28 -65.51
N MET A 206 2.95 -21.35 -65.35
CA MET A 206 3.53 -21.74 -64.05
C MET A 206 4.52 -20.68 -63.54
N ALA A 207 5.36 -20.14 -64.42
CA ALA A 207 6.29 -19.06 -64.09
C ALA A 207 5.54 -17.79 -63.63
N GLN A 208 4.51 -17.35 -64.34
CA GLN A 208 3.69 -16.21 -63.93
C GLN A 208 3.00 -16.44 -62.58
N ASN A 209 2.37 -17.60 -62.39
CA ASN A 209 1.74 -17.95 -61.11
C ASN A 209 2.74 -17.97 -59.95
N SER A 210 3.98 -18.42 -60.20
CA SER A 210 5.05 -18.45 -59.20
C SER A 210 5.48 -17.04 -58.80
N LYS A 211 5.58 -16.13 -59.77
CA LYS A 211 5.86 -14.71 -59.53
C LYS A 211 4.75 -14.05 -58.72
N ASP A 212 3.50 -14.22 -59.12
CA ASP A 212 2.34 -13.66 -58.42
C ASP A 212 2.24 -14.18 -56.97
N SER A 213 2.56 -15.46 -56.76
CA SER A 213 2.60 -16.06 -55.42
C SER A 213 3.72 -15.47 -54.57
N ALA A 214 4.92 -15.30 -55.13
CA ALA A 214 6.05 -14.69 -54.45
C ALA A 214 5.78 -13.22 -54.07
N GLU A 215 5.11 -12.45 -54.94
CA GLU A 215 4.68 -11.08 -54.64
C GLU A 215 3.67 -11.03 -53.48
N LYS A 216 2.70 -11.95 -53.44
CA LYS A 216 1.77 -12.06 -52.31
C LYS A 216 2.47 -12.40 -51.00
N ILE A 217 3.45 -13.31 -51.03
CA ILE A 217 4.25 -13.65 -49.85
C ILE A 217 5.04 -12.43 -49.37
N ALA A 218 5.71 -11.69 -50.26
CA ALA A 218 6.42 -10.46 -49.92
C ALA A 218 5.51 -9.41 -49.26
N ALA A 219 4.30 -9.22 -49.80
CA ALA A 219 3.32 -8.31 -49.22
C ALA A 219 2.88 -8.75 -47.81
N GLN A 220 2.73 -10.06 -47.58
CA GLN A 220 2.39 -10.59 -46.26
C GLN A 220 3.53 -10.42 -45.26
N LEU A 221 4.78 -10.67 -45.67
CA LEU A 221 5.96 -10.44 -44.83
C LEU A 221 6.11 -8.97 -44.42
N THR A 222 5.78 -8.05 -45.33
CA THR A 222 5.77 -6.62 -45.03
C THR A 222 4.76 -6.29 -43.93
N LYS A 223 3.56 -6.87 -43.97
CA LYS A 223 2.56 -6.69 -42.90
C LYS A 223 3.03 -7.24 -41.57
N ILE A 224 3.65 -8.44 -41.56
CA ILE A 224 4.19 -9.04 -40.33
C ILE A 224 5.27 -8.14 -39.74
N ARG A 225 6.16 -7.58 -40.56
CA ARG A 225 7.17 -6.62 -40.11
C ARG A 225 6.55 -5.39 -39.45
N THR A 226 5.52 -4.80 -40.04
CA THR A 226 4.82 -3.66 -39.43
C THR A 226 4.21 -4.03 -38.07
N SER A 227 3.59 -5.21 -37.95
CA SER A 227 3.09 -5.68 -36.65
C SER A 227 4.19 -5.87 -35.62
N ILE A 228 5.39 -6.32 -36.01
CA ILE A 228 6.55 -6.40 -35.11
C ILE A 228 6.99 -5.01 -34.65
N GLU A 229 7.02 -4.02 -35.56
CA GLU A 229 7.37 -2.63 -35.22
C GLU A 229 6.36 -2.04 -34.21
N GLU A 230 5.07 -2.33 -34.34
CA GLU A 230 4.03 -1.95 -33.37
C GLU A 230 4.22 -2.64 -32.01
N VAL A 231 4.56 -3.93 -32.00
CA VAL A 231 4.89 -4.67 -30.77
C VAL A 231 6.09 -4.04 -30.08
N ASN A 232 7.16 -3.70 -30.82
CA ASN A 232 8.35 -3.06 -30.26
C ASN A 232 8.06 -1.69 -29.64
N GLY A 233 7.21 -0.90 -30.30
CA GLY A 233 6.73 0.36 -29.75
C GLY A 233 5.98 0.17 -28.44
N SER A 234 5.08 -0.82 -28.39
CA SER A 234 4.29 -1.15 -27.19
C SER A 234 5.18 -1.66 -26.06
N THR A 235 6.12 -2.56 -26.35
CA THR A 235 7.11 -3.09 -25.40
C THR A 235 7.95 -1.96 -24.78
N SER A 236 8.39 -0.99 -25.60
CA SER A 236 9.16 0.17 -25.13
C SER A 236 8.33 1.05 -24.18
N GLN A 237 7.05 1.26 -24.48
CA GLN A 237 6.14 2.01 -23.60
C GLN A 237 5.91 1.31 -22.27
N ILE A 238 5.72 -0.02 -22.28
CA ILE A 238 5.55 -0.80 -21.06
C ILE A 238 6.83 -0.76 -20.24
N ALA A 239 8.01 -0.86 -20.85
CA ALA A 239 9.29 -0.77 -20.15
C ALA A 239 9.45 0.56 -19.40
N ALA A 240 9.15 1.68 -20.05
CA ALA A 240 9.18 3.00 -19.41
C ALA A 240 8.17 3.10 -18.24
N PHE A 241 6.96 2.55 -18.41
CA PHE A 241 5.98 2.49 -17.33
C PHE A 241 6.47 1.63 -16.15
N THR A 242 7.09 0.49 -16.42
CA THR A 242 7.64 -0.40 -15.38
C THR A 242 8.77 0.27 -14.59
N GLU A 243 9.63 1.06 -15.23
CA GLU A 243 10.68 1.84 -14.56
C GLU A 243 10.08 2.92 -13.63
N GLN A 244 9.07 3.65 -14.11
CA GLN A 244 8.34 4.61 -13.29
C GLN A 244 7.62 3.93 -12.13
N PHE A 245 6.99 2.78 -12.37
CA PHE A 245 6.30 1.99 -11.36
C PHE A 245 7.26 1.54 -10.24
N ALA A 246 8.47 1.08 -10.59
CA ALA A 246 9.49 0.73 -9.61
C ALA A 246 9.93 1.93 -8.76
N THR A 247 10.02 3.12 -9.35
CA THR A 247 10.31 4.36 -8.62
C THR A 247 9.19 4.67 -7.62
N SER A 248 7.93 4.59 -8.02
CA SER A 248 6.78 4.79 -7.13
C SER A 248 6.73 3.78 -5.98
N MET A 249 7.13 2.52 -6.20
CA MET A 249 7.23 1.51 -5.14
C MET A 249 8.28 1.88 -4.08
N HIS A 250 9.38 2.53 -4.49
CA HIS A 250 10.38 3.01 -3.54
C HIS A 250 9.84 4.18 -2.71
N GLU A 251 9.15 5.14 -3.33
CA GLU A 251 8.52 6.27 -2.63
C GLU A 251 7.44 5.81 -1.65
N LEU A 252 6.66 4.77 -1.99
CA LEU A 252 5.68 4.16 -1.09
C LEU A 252 6.35 3.59 0.16
N ASN A 253 7.51 2.92 0.01
CA ASN A 253 8.23 2.36 1.14
C ASN A 253 8.69 3.46 2.13
N ASP A 254 9.18 4.58 1.61
CA ASP A 254 9.53 5.75 2.44
C ASP A 254 8.31 6.34 3.14
N ALA A 255 7.17 6.42 2.45
CA ALA A 255 5.91 6.87 3.03
C ALA A 255 5.45 5.93 4.17
N TYR A 256 5.58 4.62 4.00
CA TYR A 256 5.25 3.62 5.02
C TYR A 256 6.13 3.77 6.25
N GLY A 257 7.43 4.01 6.07
CA GLY A 257 8.34 4.32 7.19
C GLY A 257 7.89 5.53 8.00
N ASN A 258 7.40 6.59 7.35
CA ASN A 258 6.85 7.77 8.03
C ASN A 258 5.55 7.46 8.79
N VAL A 259 4.67 6.63 8.21
CA VAL A 259 3.43 6.19 8.88
C VAL A 259 3.76 5.33 10.11
N ASN A 260 4.71 4.40 10.00
CA ASN A 260 5.15 3.59 11.13
C ASN A 260 5.75 4.46 12.25
N SER A 261 6.60 5.43 11.91
CA SER A 261 7.12 6.39 12.90
C SER A 261 6.00 7.20 13.58
N THR A 262 4.91 7.49 12.86
CA THR A 262 3.74 8.17 13.42
C THR A 262 2.99 7.26 14.39
N ALA A 263 2.82 5.98 14.06
CA ALA A 263 2.24 4.98 14.96
C ALA A 263 3.06 4.84 16.26
N GLU A 264 4.38 4.75 16.16
CA GLU A 264 5.28 4.69 17.32
C GLU A 264 5.16 5.94 18.22
N LYS A 265 5.07 7.13 17.63
CA LYS A 265 4.85 8.38 18.39
C LYS A 265 3.50 8.41 19.09
N LEU A 266 2.45 7.88 18.47
CA LEU A 266 1.13 7.77 19.10
C LEU A 266 1.17 6.82 20.29
N LEU A 267 1.91 5.71 20.18
CA LEU A 267 2.13 4.81 21.31
C LEU A 267 2.88 5.51 22.45
N ASP A 268 3.99 6.19 22.18
CA ASP A 268 4.77 6.91 23.21
C ASP A 268 3.95 8.02 23.91
N ILE A 269 3.14 8.77 23.17
CA ILE A 269 2.26 9.82 23.75
C ILE A 269 1.14 9.21 24.59
N SER A 270 0.69 8.00 24.26
CA SER A 270 -0.34 7.30 25.01
C SER A 270 0.17 6.58 26.26
N GLU A 271 1.49 6.49 26.47
CA GLU A 271 2.05 5.94 27.71
C GLU A 271 1.90 6.94 28.86
N ILE A 272 1.42 6.47 30.01
CA ILE A 272 1.35 7.29 31.22
C ILE A 272 2.72 7.28 31.89
N LYS A 273 3.43 8.42 31.84
CA LYS A 273 4.62 8.63 32.66
C LYS A 273 4.22 8.70 34.14
N SER A 274 4.80 7.81 34.95
CA SER A 274 4.59 7.67 36.39
C SER A 274 5.34 8.73 37.21
#